data_AF-A0A7Z8L793-F1
#
_entry.id   AF-A0A7Z8L793-F1
#
_cell.length_a   1.000
_cell.length_b   1.000
_cell.length_c   1.000
_cell.angle_alpha   90.00
_cell.angle_beta   90.00
_cell.angle_gamma   90.00
#
_symmetry.space_group_name_H-M   'P 1'
#
loop_
_entity.id
_entity.type
_entity.pdbx_description
1 polymer ?
#
loop_
_entity_poly.entity_id
_entity_poly.type
_entity_poly.pdbx_seq_one_letter_code
_entity_poly.pdbx_strand_id
1 'polypeptide(L)'
;MSAESDAPDWLDGEVDRHLDDAWRCYLQDRCLEGERLSRAALAMAPLRGDCWYVLAVNLERQRRSAAADRCFQRSATAQINPQQAPYRVSWPRFERSIERAADALPTFLRRALEEVTLVLRNHAAPEVLSPDHEGETLSIHLGPTRDQADSASNLSLPDAAIHIYRRPHEHLSTNGREFDTRVLISLAHALGTFVGMHEERIAELIGDLIP
;
A
#
# COMPACT_ATOMS: atom_id res chain seq x y z
N MET A 1 22.59 -10.15 -25.59
CA MET A 1 23.83 -9.92 -24.83
C MET A 1 23.45 -9.09 -23.63
N SER A 2 23.10 -9.76 -22.53
CA SER A 2 22.91 -9.08 -21.24
C SER A 2 24.29 -8.65 -20.78
N ALA A 3 24.46 -7.36 -20.46
CA ALA A 3 25.64 -6.92 -19.75
C ALA A 3 25.58 -7.56 -18.36
N GLU A 4 26.36 -8.62 -18.15
CA GLU A 4 26.71 -9.05 -16.80
C GLU A 4 27.36 -7.86 -16.11
N SER A 5 26.78 -7.44 -14.99
CA SER A 5 27.28 -6.35 -14.18
C SER A 5 28.63 -6.78 -13.60
N ASP A 6 29.73 -6.13 -13.99
CA ASP A 6 31.07 -6.28 -13.40
C ASP A 6 31.16 -5.76 -11.94
N ALA A 7 30.02 -5.52 -11.28
CA ALA A 7 29.99 -5.10 -9.90
C ALA A 7 30.36 -6.29 -8.99
N PRO A 8 31.27 -6.11 -8.02
CA PRO A 8 31.53 -7.13 -7.03
C PRO A 8 30.28 -7.46 -6.22
N ASP A 9 30.06 -8.74 -5.92
CA ASP A 9 28.91 -9.28 -5.16
C ASP A 9 28.67 -8.57 -3.80
N TRP A 10 29.73 -8.03 -3.17
CA TRP A 10 29.61 -7.27 -1.91
C TRP A 10 28.97 -5.89 -2.08
N LEU A 11 29.07 -5.28 -3.28
CA LEU A 11 28.48 -3.98 -3.56
C LEU A 11 26.95 -4.08 -3.61
N ASP A 12 26.43 -5.20 -4.13
CA ASP A 12 24.99 -5.48 -4.12
C ASP A 12 24.48 -5.63 -2.69
N GLY A 13 25.21 -6.32 -1.80
CA GLY A 13 24.85 -6.42 -0.38
C GLY A 13 24.80 -5.07 0.36
N GLU A 14 25.67 -4.12 0.04
CA GLU A 14 25.64 -2.78 0.63
C GLU A 14 24.48 -1.93 0.06
N VAL A 15 24.24 -2.00 -1.25
CA VAL A 15 23.09 -1.35 -1.89
C VAL A 15 21.79 -1.87 -1.29
N ASP A 16 21.62 -3.18 -1.18
CA ASP A 16 20.41 -3.82 -0.66
C ASP A 16 20.14 -3.40 0.78
N ARG A 17 21.16 -3.37 1.65
CA ARG A 17 21.03 -2.85 3.02
C ARG A 17 20.54 -1.40 3.05
N HIS A 18 21.06 -0.54 2.18
CA HIS A 18 20.58 0.84 2.09
C HIS A 18 19.13 0.93 1.61
N LEU A 19 18.70 0.07 0.68
CA LEU A 19 17.32 0.02 0.21
C LEU A 19 16.38 -0.48 1.30
N ASP A 20 16.74 -1.53 2.03
CA ASP A 20 15.94 -2.07 3.14
C ASP A 20 15.77 -1.05 4.26
N ASP A 21 16.85 -0.36 4.64
CA ASP A 21 16.78 0.71 5.63
C ASP A 21 15.94 1.90 5.14
N ALA A 22 16.07 2.27 3.86
CA ALA A 22 15.30 3.36 3.27
C ALA A 22 13.81 3.03 3.14
N TRP A 23 13.48 1.77 2.84
CA TRP A 23 12.12 1.27 2.79
C TRP A 23 11.48 1.24 4.17
N ARG A 24 12.19 0.74 5.20
CA ARG A 24 11.73 0.84 6.59
C ARG A 24 11.48 2.30 7.01
N CYS A 25 12.36 3.22 6.61
CA CYS A 25 12.14 4.65 6.85
C CYS A 25 10.86 5.16 6.18
N TYR A 26 10.57 4.73 4.94
CA TYR A 26 9.32 5.07 4.25
C TYR A 26 8.08 4.59 5.02
N LEU A 27 8.08 3.33 5.49
CA LEU A 27 6.96 2.77 6.24
C LEU A 27 6.73 3.49 7.57
N GLN A 28 7.81 3.91 8.24
CA GLN A 28 7.81 4.60 9.54
C GLN A 28 7.66 6.13 9.44
N ASP A 29 7.33 6.68 8.27
CA ASP A 29 7.23 8.13 8.04
C ASP A 29 8.52 8.93 8.31
N ARG A 30 9.68 8.25 8.30
CA ARG A 30 11.03 8.84 8.46
C ARG A 30 11.65 9.21 7.11
N CYS A 31 10.86 9.84 6.23
CA CYS A 31 11.19 9.92 4.80
C CYS A 31 12.39 10.79 4.44
N LEU A 32 12.81 11.72 5.32
CA LEU A 32 14.05 12.48 5.14
C LEU A 32 15.28 11.57 5.23
N GLU A 33 15.27 10.66 6.21
CA GLU A 33 16.34 9.69 6.39
C GLU A 33 16.29 8.62 5.30
N GLY A 34 15.08 8.17 4.94
CA GLY A 34 14.88 7.28 3.79
C GLY A 34 15.42 7.87 2.49
N GLU A 35 15.14 9.16 2.20
CA GLU A 35 15.71 9.85 1.04
C GLU A 35 17.24 9.86 1.07
N ARG A 36 17.86 10.14 2.23
CA ARG A 36 19.32 10.13 2.37
C ARG A 36 19.91 8.76 2.03
N LEU A 37 19.30 7.70 2.56
CA LEU A 37 19.72 6.32 2.32
C LEU A 37 19.51 5.90 0.85
N SER A 38 18.36 6.22 0.24
CA SER A 38 18.13 5.93 -1.18
C SER A 38 19.11 6.67 -2.09
N ARG A 39 19.50 7.91 -1.74
CA ARG A 39 20.52 8.65 -2.49
C ARG A 39 21.90 8.01 -2.36
N ALA A 40 22.24 7.43 -1.21
CA ALA A 40 23.47 6.66 -1.05
C ALA A 40 23.45 5.40 -1.92
N ALA A 41 22.34 4.65 -1.92
CA ALA A 41 22.13 3.51 -2.82
C ALA A 41 22.30 3.89 -4.30
N LEU A 42 21.66 4.99 -4.73
CA LEU A 42 21.77 5.50 -6.11
C LEU A 42 23.18 5.97 -6.49
N ALA A 43 23.96 6.48 -5.54
CA ALA A 43 25.35 6.87 -5.82
C ALA A 43 26.23 5.65 -6.13
N MET A 44 25.92 4.48 -5.53
CA MET A 44 26.62 3.22 -5.78
C MET A 44 26.08 2.50 -7.02
N ALA A 45 24.76 2.49 -7.22
CA ALA A 45 24.10 1.75 -8.29
C ALA A 45 23.05 2.60 -9.05
N PRO A 46 23.48 3.60 -9.85
CA PRO A 46 22.57 4.54 -10.51
C PRO A 46 21.70 3.91 -11.62
N LEU A 47 22.03 2.70 -12.07
CA LEU A 47 21.32 1.97 -13.12
C LEU A 47 20.28 0.98 -12.58
N ARG A 48 20.20 0.78 -11.26
CA ARG A 48 19.22 -0.10 -10.60
C ARG A 48 17.89 0.63 -10.38
N GLY A 49 16.79 0.02 -10.80
CA GLY A 49 15.44 0.61 -10.74
C GLY A 49 14.89 0.69 -9.32
N ASP A 50 15.09 -0.35 -8.52
CA ASP A 50 14.72 -0.39 -7.09
C ASP A 50 15.28 0.82 -6.30
N CYS A 51 16.50 1.26 -6.59
CA CYS A 51 17.11 2.45 -6.00
C CYS A 51 16.32 3.73 -6.31
N TRP A 52 15.88 3.88 -7.56
CA TRP A 52 15.03 5.00 -7.98
C TRP A 52 13.62 4.89 -7.38
N TYR A 53 13.08 3.69 -7.28
CA TYR A 53 11.75 3.44 -6.71
C TYR A 53 11.68 3.79 -5.23
N VAL A 54 12.65 3.32 -4.42
CA VAL A 54 12.67 3.61 -2.98
C VAL A 54 12.90 5.11 -2.71
N LEU A 55 13.68 5.79 -3.55
CA LEU A 55 13.77 7.26 -3.51
C LEU A 55 12.41 7.90 -3.84
N ALA A 56 11.69 7.39 -4.84
CA ALA A 56 10.42 7.95 -5.29
C ALA A 56 9.35 7.89 -4.19
N VAL A 57 9.16 6.75 -3.52
CA VAL A 57 8.16 6.62 -2.44
C VAL A 57 8.47 7.52 -1.24
N ASN A 58 9.77 7.69 -0.91
CA ASN A 58 10.19 8.61 0.16
C ASN A 58 9.90 10.08 -0.22
N LEU A 59 10.19 10.49 -1.46
CA LEU A 59 9.86 11.83 -1.96
C LEU A 59 8.34 12.06 -2.02
N GLU A 60 7.58 11.04 -2.41
CA GLU A 60 6.13 11.12 -2.48
C GLU A 60 5.51 11.37 -1.11
N ARG A 61 5.94 10.63 -0.09
CA ARG A 61 5.42 10.77 1.28
C ARG A 61 5.76 12.13 1.89
N GLN A 62 6.88 12.73 1.46
CA GLN A 62 7.23 14.14 1.71
C GLN A 62 6.41 15.17 0.88
N ARG A 63 5.43 14.72 0.09
CA ARG A 63 4.59 15.54 -0.83
C ARG A 63 5.38 16.23 -1.95
N ARG A 64 6.56 15.72 -2.31
CA ARG A 64 7.39 16.23 -3.41
C ARG A 64 7.03 15.53 -4.73
N SER A 65 5.76 15.58 -5.13
CA SER A 65 5.19 14.73 -6.19
C SER A 65 5.93 14.81 -7.53
N ALA A 66 6.27 16.02 -8.01
CA ALA A 66 7.00 16.15 -9.27
C ALA A 66 8.41 15.50 -9.24
N ALA A 67 9.07 15.49 -8.09
CA ALA A 67 10.35 14.82 -7.93
C ALA A 67 10.18 13.30 -7.83
N ALA A 68 9.15 12.85 -7.11
CA ALA A 68 8.79 11.44 -7.01
C ALA A 68 8.46 10.85 -8.40
N ASP A 69 7.61 11.51 -9.19
CA ASP A 69 7.18 11.02 -10.50
C ASP A 69 8.36 10.88 -11.48
N ARG A 70 9.34 11.79 -11.45
CA ARG A 70 10.58 11.64 -12.21
C ARG A 70 11.40 10.42 -11.77
N CYS A 71 11.43 10.13 -10.47
CA CYS A 71 12.13 8.95 -9.95
C CYS A 71 11.40 7.66 -10.32
N PHE A 72 10.06 7.61 -10.24
CA PHE A 72 9.28 6.47 -10.73
C PHE A 72 9.49 6.23 -12.23
N GLN A 73 9.51 7.28 -13.05
CA GLN A 73 9.80 7.15 -14.48
C GLN A 73 11.20 6.58 -14.72
N ARG A 74 12.22 7.09 -14.02
CA ARG A 74 13.59 6.55 -14.11
C ARG A 74 13.68 5.09 -13.67
N SER A 75 12.98 4.74 -12.60
CA SER A 75 12.87 3.37 -12.11
C SER A 75 12.31 2.42 -13.17
N ALA A 76 11.22 2.82 -13.83
CA ALA A 76 10.55 2.01 -14.85
C ALA A 76 11.38 1.80 -16.12
N THR A 77 12.31 2.73 -16.41
CA THR A 77 13.20 2.64 -17.57
C THR A 77 14.63 2.24 -17.20
N ALA A 78 14.86 1.78 -15.97
CA ALA A 78 16.19 1.41 -15.49
C ALA A 78 16.71 0.14 -16.20
N GLN A 79 18.04 0.00 -16.28
CA GLN A 79 18.66 -1.13 -16.99
C GLN A 79 18.67 -2.40 -16.13
N ILE A 80 18.84 -2.23 -14.81
CA ILE A 80 18.92 -3.32 -13.84
C ILE A 80 17.70 -3.23 -12.93
N ASN A 81 17.01 -4.35 -12.72
CA ASN A 81 15.84 -4.45 -11.83
C ASN A 81 14.82 -3.29 -11.97
N PRO A 82 14.27 -3.02 -13.18
CA PRO A 82 13.30 -1.95 -13.37
C PRO A 82 12.05 -2.20 -12.54
N GLN A 83 11.58 -1.18 -11.82
CA GLN A 83 10.32 -1.27 -11.07
C GLN A 83 9.19 -0.58 -11.81
N GLN A 84 8.00 -1.12 -11.67
CA GLN A 84 6.79 -0.58 -12.24
C GLN A 84 6.51 0.86 -11.78
N ALA A 85 6.11 1.73 -12.72
CA ALA A 85 5.59 3.04 -12.37
C ALA A 85 4.15 2.92 -11.83
N PRO A 86 3.78 3.71 -10.81
CA PRO A 86 2.47 3.63 -10.20
C PRO A 86 1.35 4.18 -11.09
N TYR A 87 0.17 3.57 -11.04
CA TYR A 87 -1.03 4.09 -11.69
C TYR A 87 -1.65 5.23 -10.87
N ARG A 88 -1.35 6.47 -11.27
CA ARG A 88 -1.82 7.67 -10.56
C ARG A 88 -3.31 7.92 -10.74
N VAL A 89 -4.00 8.20 -9.64
CA VAL A 89 -5.39 8.66 -9.66
C VAL A 89 -5.58 9.95 -8.87
N SER A 90 -6.50 10.79 -9.33
CA SER A 90 -6.94 11.94 -8.54
C SER A 90 -7.76 11.48 -7.33
N TRP A 91 -7.91 12.36 -6.34
CA TRP A 91 -8.73 12.07 -5.17
C TRP A 91 -10.19 11.72 -5.54
N PRO A 92 -10.88 12.49 -6.41
CA PRO A 92 -12.24 12.13 -6.84
C PRO A 92 -12.32 10.84 -7.68
N ARG A 93 -11.22 10.41 -8.31
CA ARG A 93 -11.17 9.11 -8.99
C ARG A 93 -11.07 7.97 -7.99
N PHE A 94 -10.31 8.16 -6.91
CA PHE A 94 -10.21 7.21 -5.82
C PHE A 94 -11.54 7.06 -5.07
N GLU A 95 -12.22 8.17 -4.74
CA GLU A 95 -13.56 8.13 -4.13
C GLU A 95 -14.56 7.35 -5.00
N ARG A 96 -14.58 7.60 -6.31
CA ARG A 96 -15.42 6.82 -7.23
C ARG A 96 -15.05 5.34 -7.33
N SER A 97 -13.77 4.97 -7.14
CA SER A 97 -13.39 3.55 -7.04
C SER A 97 -13.99 2.90 -5.80
N ILE A 98 -13.98 3.62 -4.68
CA ILE A 98 -14.55 3.16 -3.41
C ILE A 98 -16.06 2.99 -3.52
N GLU A 99 -16.77 3.95 -4.11
CA GLU A 99 -18.22 3.86 -4.37
C GLU A 99 -18.55 2.63 -5.23
N ARG A 100 -17.83 2.45 -6.34
CA ARG A 100 -18.02 1.28 -7.22
C ARG A 100 -17.70 -0.05 -6.52
N ALA A 101 -16.67 -0.06 -5.68
CA ALA A 101 -16.34 -1.22 -4.87
C ALA A 101 -17.49 -1.54 -3.90
N ALA A 102 -18.01 -0.54 -3.19
CA ALA A 102 -19.14 -0.68 -2.27
C ALA A 102 -20.40 -1.21 -2.99
N ASP A 103 -20.70 -0.70 -4.19
CA ASP A 103 -21.84 -1.15 -4.99
C ASP A 103 -21.70 -2.63 -5.40
N ALA A 104 -20.49 -3.08 -5.71
CA ALA A 104 -20.19 -4.45 -6.11
C ALA A 104 -20.19 -5.47 -4.96
N LEU A 105 -20.14 -5.03 -3.70
CA LEU A 105 -20.12 -5.93 -2.55
C LEU A 105 -21.41 -6.77 -2.45
N PRO A 106 -21.34 -7.97 -1.85
CA PRO A 106 -22.55 -8.71 -1.48
C PRO A 106 -23.38 -7.92 -0.46
N THR A 107 -24.71 -8.16 -0.45
CA THR A 107 -25.65 -7.41 0.40
C THR A 107 -25.26 -7.39 1.88
N PHE A 108 -24.73 -8.48 2.42
CA PHE A 108 -24.35 -8.53 3.84
C PHE A 108 -23.12 -7.67 4.17
N LEU A 109 -22.16 -7.53 3.24
CA LEU A 109 -21.02 -6.62 3.41
C LEU A 109 -21.43 -5.16 3.19
N ARG A 110 -22.37 -4.88 2.28
CA ARG A 110 -22.93 -3.52 2.15
C ARG A 110 -23.59 -3.04 3.44
N ARG A 111 -24.35 -3.92 4.11
CA ARG A 111 -24.90 -3.61 5.44
C ARG A 111 -23.81 -3.38 6.48
N ALA A 112 -22.77 -4.22 6.48
CA ALA A 112 -21.62 -4.03 7.36
C ALA A 112 -20.90 -2.70 7.14
N LEU A 113 -20.85 -2.21 5.90
CA LEU A 113 -20.27 -0.91 5.58
C LEU A 113 -21.04 0.26 6.23
N GLU A 114 -22.35 0.13 6.43
CA GLU A 114 -23.18 1.14 7.12
C GLU A 114 -22.89 1.18 8.64
N GLU A 115 -22.23 0.17 9.20
CA GLU A 115 -21.92 0.03 10.63
C GLU A 115 -20.50 0.54 10.99
N VAL A 116 -19.69 0.92 10.00
CA VAL A 116 -18.29 1.34 10.22
C VAL A 116 -18.04 2.74 9.67
N THR A 117 -17.08 3.43 10.27
CA THR A 117 -16.56 4.67 9.69
C THR A 117 -15.55 4.35 8.59
N LEU A 118 -15.85 4.72 7.35
CA LEU A 118 -14.90 4.58 6.24
C LEU A 118 -13.96 5.80 6.17
N VAL A 119 -12.66 5.56 6.31
CA VAL A 119 -11.62 6.59 6.34
C VAL A 119 -10.69 6.44 5.14
N LEU A 120 -10.65 7.44 4.27
CA LEU A 120 -9.77 7.44 3.10
C LEU A 120 -8.49 8.24 3.39
N ARG A 121 -7.32 7.68 3.07
CA ARG A 121 -6.01 8.34 3.28
C ARG A 121 -5.05 8.04 2.14
N ASN A 122 -3.93 8.76 2.08
CA ASN A 122 -2.85 8.43 1.14
C ASN A 122 -2.00 7.25 1.62
N HIS A 123 -1.63 7.25 2.90
CA HIS A 123 -0.78 6.22 3.52
C HIS A 123 -1.30 5.89 4.92
N ALA A 124 -0.92 4.71 5.41
CA ALA A 124 -1.08 4.36 6.81
C ALA A 124 -0.17 5.21 7.69
N ALA A 125 -0.70 5.63 8.83
CA ALA A 125 0.10 6.28 9.86
C ALA A 125 0.92 5.20 10.59
N PRO A 126 2.20 5.42 10.92
CA PRO A 126 3.04 4.39 11.53
C PRO A 126 2.46 3.81 12.83
N GLU A 127 1.67 4.58 13.57
CA GLU A 127 1.08 4.21 14.85
C GLU A 127 0.03 3.09 14.73
N VAL A 128 -0.54 2.89 13.54
CA VAL A 128 -1.52 1.81 13.29
C VAL A 128 -0.88 0.57 12.67
N LEU A 129 0.43 0.60 12.42
CA LEU A 129 1.17 -0.52 11.83
C LEU A 129 1.91 -1.30 12.91
N SER A 130 2.04 -2.61 12.70
CA SER A 130 2.96 -3.43 13.49
C SER A 130 4.41 -2.94 13.28
N PRO A 131 5.26 -2.92 14.31
CA PRO A 131 6.70 -2.64 14.15
C PRO A 131 7.38 -3.56 13.13
N ASP A 132 6.89 -4.79 13.00
CA ASP A 132 7.39 -5.82 12.08
C ASP A 132 6.64 -5.82 10.73
N HIS A 133 5.91 -4.76 10.40
CA HIS A 133 5.16 -4.69 9.15
C HIS A 133 6.10 -4.56 7.93
N GLU A 134 6.16 -5.63 7.13
CA GLU A 134 6.95 -5.70 5.91
C GLU A 134 6.08 -5.34 4.70
N GLY A 135 6.02 -4.05 4.34
CA GLY A 135 5.40 -3.60 3.09
C GLY A 135 4.33 -2.52 3.26
N GLU A 136 3.63 -2.24 2.16
CA GLU A 136 2.56 -1.23 2.17
C GLU A 136 1.22 -1.84 2.57
N THR A 137 0.57 -1.24 3.56
CA THR A 137 -0.80 -1.59 3.93
C THR A 137 -1.79 -0.98 2.93
N LEU A 138 -2.63 -1.80 2.30
CA LEU A 138 -3.71 -1.33 1.43
C LEU A 138 -4.94 -0.87 2.21
N SER A 139 -5.28 -1.61 3.27
CA SER A 139 -6.38 -1.28 4.18
C SER A 139 -6.11 -1.79 5.59
N ILE A 140 -6.80 -1.22 6.57
CA ILE A 140 -6.79 -1.72 7.95
C ILE A 140 -8.17 -1.52 8.59
N HIS A 141 -8.63 -2.53 9.32
CA HIS A 141 -9.77 -2.43 10.23
C HIS A 141 -9.24 -2.06 11.62
N LEU A 142 -9.85 -1.04 12.22
CA LEU A 142 -9.56 -0.55 13.57
C LEU A 142 -10.83 -0.65 14.42
N GLY A 143 -10.66 -0.95 15.71
CA GLY A 143 -11.77 -1.13 16.64
C GLY A 143 -12.25 -2.59 16.70
N PRO A 144 -13.37 -2.84 17.40
CA PRO A 144 -13.87 -4.21 17.58
C PRO A 144 -14.41 -4.80 16.28
N THR A 145 -14.37 -6.12 16.17
CA THR A 145 -15.22 -6.86 15.23
C THR A 145 -16.67 -6.82 15.69
N ARG A 146 -17.62 -7.14 14.80
CA ARG A 146 -19.05 -7.14 15.13
C ARG A 146 -19.37 -8.02 16.34
N ASP A 147 -18.85 -9.24 16.37
CA ASP A 147 -19.08 -10.17 17.48
C ASP A 147 -18.53 -9.65 18.83
N GLN A 148 -17.40 -8.93 18.78
CA GLN A 148 -16.81 -8.28 19.96
C GLN A 148 -17.68 -7.12 20.45
N ALA A 149 -18.21 -6.31 19.53
CA ALA A 149 -19.11 -5.20 19.86
C ALA A 149 -20.43 -5.72 20.47
N ASP A 150 -21.02 -6.76 19.89
CA ASP A 150 -22.27 -7.37 20.37
C ASP A 150 -22.10 -8.01 21.76
N SER A 151 -20.95 -8.66 21.99
CA SER A 151 -20.62 -9.29 23.28
C SER A 151 -20.35 -8.26 24.39
N ALA A 152 -19.90 -7.06 24.03
CA ALA A 152 -19.46 -6.03 24.96
C ALA A 152 -20.58 -5.10 25.43
N SER A 153 -21.84 -5.54 25.44
CA SER A 153 -23.08 -4.78 25.71
C SER A 153 -23.09 -3.79 26.91
N ASN A 154 -22.11 -3.82 27.81
CA ASN A 154 -21.95 -2.90 28.95
C ASN A 154 -20.63 -2.08 28.96
N LEU A 155 -19.77 -2.18 27.94
CA LEU A 155 -18.51 -1.45 27.81
C LEU A 155 -18.57 -0.49 26.62
N SER A 156 -18.14 0.76 26.82
CA SER A 156 -17.95 1.70 25.71
C SER A 156 -16.67 1.32 24.97
N LEU A 157 -16.83 0.61 23.85
CA LEU A 157 -15.76 0.37 22.89
C LEU A 157 -15.67 1.54 21.90
N PRO A 158 -14.49 1.82 21.31
CA PRO A 158 -14.37 2.77 20.22
C PRO A 158 -15.14 2.27 18.98
N ASP A 159 -15.64 3.20 18.18
CA ASP A 159 -16.32 2.88 16.91
C ASP A 159 -15.38 2.14 15.96
N ALA A 160 -15.92 1.15 15.25
CA ALA A 160 -15.17 0.44 14.22
C ALA A 160 -14.93 1.36 13.01
N ALA A 161 -13.70 1.33 12.50
CA ALA A 161 -13.30 2.11 11.33
C ALA A 161 -12.55 1.24 10.33
N ILE A 162 -12.80 1.47 9.04
CA ILE A 162 -12.05 0.86 7.95
C ILE A 162 -11.26 1.96 7.25
N HIS A 163 -9.95 1.82 7.23
CA HIS A 163 -9.07 2.74 6.53
C HIS A 163 -8.65 2.14 5.20
N ILE A 164 -8.80 2.89 4.10
CA ILE A 164 -8.31 2.49 2.76
C ILE A 164 -7.27 3.51 2.28
N TYR A 165 -6.13 3.02 1.78
CA TYR A 165 -4.96 3.83 1.46
C TYR A 165 -4.70 3.97 -0.04
N ARG A 166 -4.84 5.18 -0.59
CA ARG A 166 -4.72 5.44 -2.03
C ARG A 166 -3.37 5.07 -2.61
N ARG A 167 -2.25 5.52 -2.02
CA ARG A 167 -0.92 5.39 -2.64
C ARG A 167 -0.45 3.93 -2.77
N PRO A 168 -0.61 3.07 -1.75
CA PRO A 168 -0.38 1.64 -1.91
C PRO A 168 -1.17 1.01 -3.07
N HIS A 169 -2.42 1.42 -3.29
CA HIS A 169 -3.20 0.95 -4.44
C HIS A 169 -2.63 1.45 -5.78
N GLU A 170 -2.17 2.69 -5.85
CA GLU A 170 -1.50 3.23 -7.05
C GLU A 170 -0.18 2.49 -7.34
N HIS A 171 0.61 2.19 -6.31
CA HIS A 171 1.90 1.50 -6.41
C HIS A 171 1.77 0.07 -6.93
N LEU A 172 0.71 -0.64 -6.51
CA LEU A 172 0.47 -2.03 -6.88
C LEU A 172 -0.33 -2.19 -8.18
N SER A 173 -0.69 -1.09 -8.85
CA SER A 173 -1.54 -1.12 -10.06
C SER A 173 -0.87 -0.46 -11.24
N THR A 174 -1.13 -1.01 -12.43
CA THR A 174 -0.59 -0.54 -13.71
C THR A 174 -1.59 0.24 -14.52
N ASN A 175 -2.88 -0.02 -14.25
CA ASN A 175 -4.00 0.50 -15.00
C ASN A 175 -5.24 0.63 -14.11
N GLY A 176 -6.27 1.28 -14.66
CA GLY A 176 -7.50 1.56 -13.93
C GLY A 176 -8.30 0.33 -13.52
N ARG A 177 -8.24 -0.77 -14.30
CA ARG A 177 -8.96 -2.01 -13.97
C ARG A 177 -8.34 -2.66 -12.75
N GLU A 178 -7.02 -2.83 -12.75
CA GLU A 178 -6.30 -3.37 -11.60
C GLU A 178 -6.48 -2.51 -10.35
N PHE A 179 -6.45 -1.18 -10.51
CA PHE A 179 -6.70 -0.27 -9.39
C PHE A 179 -8.09 -0.49 -8.78
N ASP A 180 -9.14 -0.50 -9.60
CA ASP A 180 -10.50 -0.73 -9.14
C ASP A 180 -10.66 -2.11 -8.50
N THR A 181 -10.08 -3.16 -9.08
CA THR A 181 -10.08 -4.52 -8.52
C THR A 181 -9.38 -4.56 -7.15
N ARG A 182 -8.21 -3.93 -6.99
CA ARG A 182 -7.51 -3.91 -5.70
C ARG A 182 -8.27 -3.14 -4.62
N VAL A 183 -8.95 -2.05 -5.00
CA VAL A 183 -9.82 -1.30 -4.08
C VAL A 183 -10.98 -2.18 -3.60
N LEU A 184 -11.62 -2.92 -4.51
CA LEU A 184 -12.67 -3.88 -4.17
C LEU A 184 -12.16 -4.99 -3.22
N ILE A 185 -11.02 -5.61 -3.55
CA ILE A 185 -10.38 -6.64 -2.71
C ILE A 185 -10.14 -6.10 -1.30
N SER A 186 -9.54 -4.92 -1.18
CA SER A 186 -9.19 -4.34 0.12
C SER A 186 -10.42 -4.00 0.95
N LEU A 187 -11.47 -3.46 0.33
CA LEU A 187 -12.71 -3.16 1.02
C LEU A 187 -13.43 -4.45 1.48
N ALA A 188 -13.50 -5.46 0.62
CA ALA A 188 -14.11 -6.74 0.94
C ALA A 188 -13.34 -7.47 2.06
N HIS A 189 -12.01 -7.44 2.01
CA HIS A 189 -11.16 -8.05 3.05
C HIS A 189 -11.37 -7.37 4.41
N ALA A 190 -11.26 -6.05 4.47
CA ALA A 190 -11.44 -5.30 5.71
C ALA A 190 -12.85 -5.47 6.32
N LEU A 191 -13.90 -5.47 5.48
CA LEU A 191 -15.26 -5.74 5.95
C LEU A 191 -15.45 -7.20 6.37
N GLY A 192 -14.83 -8.15 5.67
CA GLY A 192 -14.79 -9.56 6.06
C GLY A 192 -14.22 -9.76 7.45
N THR A 193 -13.07 -9.13 7.74
CA THR A 193 -12.47 -9.12 9.09
C THR A 193 -13.41 -8.48 10.12
N PHE A 194 -14.01 -7.33 9.80
CA PHE A 194 -14.94 -6.66 10.72
C PHE A 194 -16.12 -7.55 11.09
N VAL A 195 -16.70 -8.29 10.14
CA VAL A 195 -17.83 -9.21 10.42
C VAL A 195 -17.39 -10.56 11.01
N GLY A 196 -16.11 -10.74 11.34
CA GLY A 196 -15.60 -11.93 12.02
C GLY A 196 -15.29 -13.11 11.10
N MET A 197 -15.15 -12.90 9.78
CA MET A 197 -14.77 -13.98 8.87
C MET A 197 -13.30 -14.38 9.04
N HIS A 198 -13.03 -15.68 8.93
CA HIS A 198 -11.67 -16.20 8.79
C HIS A 198 -11.12 -15.98 7.38
N GLU A 199 -9.80 -15.96 7.26
CA GLU A 199 -9.08 -15.60 6.03
C GLU A 199 -9.49 -16.46 4.82
N GLU A 200 -9.68 -17.76 5.01
CA GLU A 200 -10.07 -18.67 3.93
C GLU A 200 -11.43 -18.28 3.35
N ARG A 201 -12.38 -17.91 4.22
CA ARG A 201 -13.73 -17.51 3.79
C ARG A 201 -13.73 -16.15 3.08
N ILE A 202 -12.86 -15.25 3.52
CA ILE A 202 -12.65 -13.95 2.87
C ILE A 202 -12.05 -14.17 1.47
N ALA A 203 -11.06 -15.05 1.35
CA ALA A 203 -10.44 -15.39 0.07
C ALA A 203 -11.43 -16.01 -0.93
N GLU A 204 -12.28 -16.95 -0.47
CA GLU A 204 -13.38 -17.50 -1.28
C GLU A 204 -14.32 -16.39 -1.77
N LEU A 205 -14.76 -15.52 -0.86
CA LEU A 205 -15.66 -14.41 -1.19
C LEU A 205 -15.04 -13.47 -2.23
N ILE A 206 -13.76 -13.14 -2.08
CA ILE A 206 -13.04 -12.30 -3.04
C ILE A 206 -12.94 -12.99 -4.40
N GLY A 207 -12.72 -14.31 -4.43
CA GLY A 207 -12.72 -15.10 -5.66
C GLY A 207 -14.04 -15.00 -6.44
N ASP A 208 -15.17 -14.97 -5.73
CA ASP A 208 -16.50 -14.81 -6.34
C ASP A 208 -16.78 -13.39 -6.85
N LEU A 209 -16.07 -12.37 -6.33
CA LEU A 209 -16.25 -10.96 -6.68
C LEU A 209 -15.41 -10.51 -7.89
N ILE A 210 -14.35 -11.25 -8.22
CA ILE A 210 -13.45 -10.91 -9.31
C ILE A 210 -13.88 -11.69 -10.57
N PRO A 211 -14.22 -11.00 -11.67
CA PRO A 211 -14.63 -11.63 -12.93
C PRO A 211 -13.49 -12.26 -13.72
#